data_AF-V5FQT9-F1
#
_entry.id   AF-V5FQT9-F1
#
_cell.length_a   1.000
_cell.length_b   1.000
_cell.length_c   1.000
_cell.angle_alpha   90.00
_cell.angle_beta   90.00
_cell.angle_gamma   90.00
#
_symmetry.space_group_name_H-M   'P 1'
#
loop_
_entity.id
_entity.type
_entity.pdbx_description
1 polymer ?
#
loop_
_entity_poly.entity_id
_entity_poly.type
_entity_poly.pdbx_seq_one_letter_code
_entity_poly.pdbx_strand_id
1 'polypeptide(L)'
;NKYCKRDYAIMARVLSQIENNDDEHTKGWVRYMINVEFVYKKAKDSRIRKGTMPMLIPATDLACKCPKIRANRSYLFLGREKDDSPGGIVTGSLGVTQRSIVIEWRDEWDQRMRRFRRRARKCK
;
A
#
# COMPACT_ATOMS: atom_id res chain seq x y z
N ASN A 1 -16.38 -6.10 -8.09
CA ASN A 1 -15.52 -4.91 -8.30
C ASN A 1 -14.28 -5.02 -7.40
N LYS A 2 -13.05 -4.98 -7.93
CA LYS A 2 -11.80 -5.15 -7.15
C LYS A 2 -11.68 -4.12 -6.01
N TYR A 3 -12.09 -2.86 -6.25
CA TYR A 3 -12.10 -1.80 -5.24
C TYR A 3 -13.01 -2.08 -4.04
N CYS A 4 -14.13 -2.81 -4.24
CA CYS A 4 -15.01 -3.21 -3.14
C CYS A 4 -14.33 -4.19 -2.19
N LYS A 5 -13.60 -5.16 -2.74
CA LYS A 5 -12.96 -6.26 -2.00
C LYS A 5 -11.72 -5.85 -1.18
N ARG A 6 -11.22 -4.61 -1.34
CA ARG A 6 -10.01 -4.08 -0.68
C ARG A 6 -10.40 -3.10 0.42
N ASP A 7 -9.67 -3.05 1.51
CA ASP A 7 -10.01 -2.17 2.63
C ASP A 7 -9.30 -0.80 2.54
N TYR A 8 -8.20 -0.72 1.80
CA TYR A 8 -7.50 0.53 1.50
C TYR A 8 -7.28 0.75 0.00
N ALA A 9 -7.16 2.03 -0.36
CA ALA A 9 -6.74 2.49 -1.66
C ALA A 9 -6.10 3.88 -1.52
N ILE A 10 -4.82 4.00 -1.85
CA ILE A 10 -4.04 5.24 -1.70
C ILE A 10 -3.19 5.52 -2.94
N MET A 11 -2.90 6.79 -3.18
CA MET A 11 -1.78 7.20 -4.02
C MET A 11 -0.66 7.69 -3.11
N ALA A 12 0.54 7.13 -3.31
CA ALA A 12 1.71 7.50 -2.53
C ALA A 12 2.98 7.50 -3.39
N ARG A 13 3.91 8.40 -3.06
CA ARG A 13 5.25 8.45 -3.62
C ARG A 13 6.20 7.60 -2.78
N VAL A 14 6.96 6.71 -3.41
CA VAL A 14 8.03 5.96 -2.76
C VAL A 14 9.24 6.88 -2.62
N LEU A 15 9.72 7.07 -1.39
CA LEU A 15 10.83 7.98 -1.09
C LEU A 15 12.15 7.22 -1.14
N SER A 16 12.38 6.36 -0.16
CA SER A 16 13.62 5.60 0.00
C SER A 16 13.36 4.25 0.66
N GLN A 17 14.29 3.33 0.47
CA GLN A 17 14.38 2.09 1.25
C GLN A 17 15.07 2.40 2.59
N ILE A 18 14.66 1.73 3.66
CA ILE A 18 15.27 1.82 4.99
C ILE A 18 16.07 0.53 5.20
N GLU A 19 17.35 0.67 5.53
CA GLU A 19 18.29 -0.47 5.62
C GLU A 19 18.23 -1.21 6.97
N ASN A 20 17.58 -0.64 7.99
CA ASN A 20 17.50 -1.23 9.33
C ASN A 20 16.18 -1.98 9.51
N ASN A 21 16.26 -3.28 9.79
CA ASN A 21 15.11 -4.13 10.11
C ASN A 21 15.46 -5.06 11.28
N ASP A 22 15.80 -4.46 12.42
CA ASP A 22 16.16 -5.18 13.65
C ASP A 22 14.95 -5.76 14.40
N ASP A 23 13.73 -5.55 13.88
CA ASP A 23 12.51 -6.09 14.45
C ASP A 23 12.29 -7.52 13.93
N GLU A 24 12.35 -8.48 14.85
CA GLU A 24 12.19 -9.92 14.61
C GLU A 24 10.91 -10.23 13.81
N HIS A 25 9.83 -9.47 14.03
CA HIS A 25 8.54 -9.65 13.34
C HIS A 25 8.58 -9.25 11.86
N THR A 26 9.59 -8.48 11.45
CA THR A 26 9.75 -7.97 10.08
C THR A 26 10.94 -8.59 9.36
N LYS A 27 11.56 -9.63 9.94
CA LYS A 27 12.61 -10.41 9.28
C LYS A 27 12.10 -10.95 7.94
N GLY A 28 12.86 -10.74 6.87
CA GLY A 28 12.47 -11.12 5.51
C GLY A 28 11.55 -10.11 4.80
N TRP A 29 11.26 -8.97 5.41
CA TRP A 29 10.60 -7.83 4.77
C TRP A 29 11.61 -6.72 4.50
N VAL A 30 11.28 -5.89 3.53
CA VAL A 30 12.03 -4.68 3.18
C VAL A 30 11.16 -3.49 3.47
N ARG A 31 11.73 -2.52 4.19
CA ARG A 31 11.03 -1.32 4.64
C ARG A 31 11.30 -0.16 3.69
N TYR A 32 10.25 0.58 3.34
CA TYR A 32 10.30 1.80 2.55
C TYR A 32 9.64 2.94 3.31
N MET A 33 10.13 4.15 3.11
CA MET A 33 9.38 5.35 3.42
C MET A 33 8.56 5.77 2.20
N ILE A 34 7.27 6.02 2.42
CA ILE A 34 6.36 6.55 1.40
C ILE A 34 5.76 7.86 1.89
N ASN A 35 5.43 8.75 0.95
CA ASN A 35 4.60 9.93 1.20
C ASN A 35 3.21 9.71 0.61
N VAL A 36 2.19 9.59 1.45
CA VAL A 36 0.80 9.38 1.03
C VAL A 36 0.17 10.73 0.68
N GLU A 37 -0.12 10.95 -0.59
CA GLU A 37 -0.69 12.20 -1.09
C GLU A 37 -2.22 12.14 -1.11
N PHE A 38 -2.79 10.99 -1.53
CA PHE A 38 -4.24 10.79 -1.58
C PHE A 38 -4.67 9.50 -0.91
N VAL A 39 -5.72 9.60 -0.10
CA VAL A 39 -6.42 8.46 0.50
C VAL A 39 -7.81 8.38 -0.12
N TYR A 40 -8.05 7.38 -0.97
CA TYR A 40 -9.34 7.14 -1.62
C TYR A 40 -10.24 6.22 -0.79
N LYS A 41 -9.64 5.25 -0.11
CA LYS A 41 -10.30 4.29 0.80
C LYS A 41 -9.37 3.97 1.95
N LYS A 42 -9.93 3.78 3.14
CA LYS A 42 -9.26 3.17 4.29
C LYS A 42 -10.31 2.51 5.19
N ALA A 43 -9.91 1.50 5.94
CA ALA A 43 -10.75 0.92 6.98
C ALA A 43 -10.98 1.91 8.13
N LYS A 44 -11.99 1.67 8.98
CA LYS A 44 -12.36 2.55 10.10
C LYS A 44 -11.22 2.62 11.15
N ASP A 45 -10.57 1.50 11.38
CA ASP A 45 -9.45 1.24 12.29
C ASP A 45 -8.07 1.37 11.63
N SER A 46 -8.04 1.78 10.36
CA SER A 46 -6.81 1.95 9.59
C SER A 46 -5.92 3.06 10.14
N ARG A 47 -4.62 2.77 10.25
CA ARG A 47 -3.58 3.77 10.59
C ARG A 47 -3.11 4.60 9.39
N ILE A 48 -3.60 4.29 8.19
CA ILE A 48 -3.26 5.03 6.96
C ILE A 48 -3.72 6.48 7.07
N ARG A 49 -2.78 7.39 6.84
CA ARG A 49 -2.97 8.84 6.84
C ARG A 49 -2.15 9.50 5.74
N LYS A 50 -2.51 10.74 5.38
CA LYS A 50 -1.68 11.56 4.50
C LYS A 50 -0.34 11.87 5.15
N GLY A 51 0.66 12.13 4.31
CA GLY A 51 2.03 12.41 4.73
C GLY A 51 2.90 11.15 4.78
N THR A 52 4.05 11.30 5.42
CA THR A 52 5.09 10.28 5.45
C THR A 52 4.73 9.12 6.39
N MET A 53 4.82 7.88 5.88
CA MET A 53 4.62 6.67 6.68
C MET A 53 5.48 5.50 6.17
N PRO A 54 5.78 4.51 7.03
CA PRO A 54 6.52 3.32 6.61
C PRO A 54 5.61 2.34 5.84
N MET A 55 6.21 1.65 4.89
CA MET A 55 5.63 0.56 4.10
C MET A 55 6.57 -0.65 4.15
N LEU A 56 6.02 -1.86 4.18
CA LEU A 56 6.77 -3.11 4.20
C LEU A 56 6.38 -3.96 2.98
N ILE A 57 7.38 -4.51 2.29
CA ILE A 57 7.19 -5.46 1.18
C ILE A 57 8.04 -6.71 1.46
N PRO A 58 7.53 -7.94 1.28
CA PRO A 58 8.34 -9.14 1.44
C PRO A 58 9.56 -9.11 0.51
N ALA A 59 10.74 -9.50 1.00
CA ALA A 59 11.95 -9.56 0.19
C ALA A 59 11.77 -10.53 -1.01
N THR A 60 10.99 -11.61 -0.82
CA THR A 60 10.59 -12.55 -1.86
C THR A 60 9.81 -11.91 -3.00
N ASP A 61 8.94 -10.96 -2.66
CA ASP A 61 8.07 -10.26 -3.61
C ASP A 61 8.88 -9.22 -4.43
N LEU A 62 9.89 -8.61 -3.82
CA LEU A 62 10.85 -7.76 -4.53
C LEU A 62 11.76 -8.56 -5.46
N ALA A 63 12.23 -9.73 -5.02
CA ALA A 63 13.08 -10.62 -5.82
C ALA A 63 12.35 -11.10 -7.10
N CYS A 64 11.05 -11.38 -7.02
CA CYS A 64 10.25 -11.73 -8.19
C CYS A 64 9.76 -10.50 -9.00
N LYS A 65 10.10 -9.28 -8.58
CA LYS A 65 9.69 -7.99 -9.17
C LYS A 65 8.16 -7.76 -9.14
N CYS A 66 7.48 -8.29 -8.12
CA CYS A 66 6.03 -8.21 -7.92
C CYS A 66 5.70 -7.67 -6.51
N PRO A 67 5.75 -6.34 -6.27
CA PRO A 67 5.66 -5.29 -7.28
C PRO A 67 7.01 -4.70 -7.72
N LYS A 68 7.08 -4.25 -8.98
CA LYS A 68 8.21 -3.47 -9.50
C LYS A 68 8.13 -2.02 -9.02
N ILE A 69 8.63 -1.77 -7.82
CA ILE A 69 8.70 -0.44 -7.23
C ILE A 69 10.06 0.21 -7.42
N ARG A 70 10.08 1.54 -7.50
CA ARG A 70 11.29 2.36 -7.64
C ARG A 70 11.16 3.58 -6.74
N ALA A 71 12.28 4.02 -6.17
CA ALA A 71 12.36 5.27 -5.43
C ALA A 71 11.97 6.46 -6.33
N ASN A 72 11.48 7.52 -5.70
CA ASN A 72 11.03 8.76 -6.32
C ASN A 72 9.89 8.64 -7.34
N ARG A 73 9.21 7.49 -7.42
CA ARG A 73 8.02 7.29 -8.25
C ARG A 73 6.75 7.21 -7.42
N SER A 74 5.64 7.65 -8.02
CA SER A 74 4.31 7.59 -7.42
C SER A 74 3.56 6.36 -7.91
N TYR A 75 2.80 5.74 -7.01
CA TYR A 75 2.05 4.53 -7.29
C TYR A 75 0.66 4.60 -6.65
N LEU A 76 -0.28 3.94 -7.30
CA LEU A 76 -1.58 3.59 -6.75
C LEU A 76 -1.46 2.23 -6.05
N PHE A 77 -1.75 2.19 -4.76
CA PHE A 77 -1.76 0.99 -3.93
C PHE A 77 -3.19 0.63 -3.52
N LEU A 78 -3.59 -0.62 -3.69
CA LEU A 78 -4.84 -1.18 -3.15
C LEU A 78 -4.55 -2.53 -2.52
N GLY A 79 -5.02 -2.78 -1.31
CA GLY A 79 -4.74 -4.04 -0.64
C GLY A 79 -5.70 -4.34 0.51
N ARG A 80 -5.25 -5.22 1.40
CA ARG A 80 -5.96 -5.54 2.64
C ARG A 80 -4.97 -5.44 3.79
N GLU A 81 -5.09 -4.41 4.63
CA GLU A 81 -4.10 -4.10 5.69
C GLU A 81 -3.82 -5.33 6.57
N LYS A 82 -4.86 -6.07 6.97
CA LYS A 82 -4.72 -7.26 7.84
C LYS A 82 -4.02 -8.42 7.13
N ASP A 83 -4.34 -8.65 5.86
CA ASP A 83 -3.81 -9.79 5.08
C ASP A 83 -2.39 -9.55 4.56
N ASP A 84 -2.02 -8.27 4.41
CA ASP A 84 -0.76 -7.85 3.81
C ASP A 84 0.32 -7.54 4.89
N SER A 85 -0.02 -7.65 6.18
CA SER A 85 0.89 -7.37 7.30
C SER A 85 1.79 -8.57 7.67
N PRO A 86 3.06 -8.34 8.08
CA PRO A 86 3.94 -9.40 8.58
C PRO A 86 3.31 -10.18 9.75
N GLY A 87 3.19 -11.50 9.61
CA GLY A 87 2.58 -12.37 10.63
C GLY A 87 1.13 -12.05 10.98
N GLY A 88 0.43 -11.22 10.18
CA GLY A 88 -0.92 -10.73 10.49
C GLY A 88 -0.98 -9.68 11.61
N ILE A 89 0.18 -9.16 12.06
CA ILE A 89 0.27 -8.18 13.16
C ILE A 89 0.33 -6.76 12.58
N VAL A 90 -0.47 -5.84 13.13
CA VAL A 90 -0.48 -4.44 12.69
C VAL A 90 0.73 -3.69 13.26
N THR A 91 1.84 -3.67 12.52
CA THR A 91 3.13 -3.04 12.89
C THR A 91 3.16 -1.52 12.73
N GLY A 92 2.01 -0.89 12.40
CA GLY A 92 1.95 0.55 12.08
C GLY A 92 2.59 0.92 10.73
N SER A 93 3.09 -0.07 9.99
CA SER A 93 3.56 0.07 8.61
C SER A 93 2.55 -0.51 7.64
N LEU A 94 2.44 0.07 6.44
CA LEU A 94 1.57 -0.46 5.40
C LEU A 94 2.20 -1.70 4.78
N GLY A 95 1.58 -2.86 4.98
CA GLY A 95 1.94 -4.08 4.27
C GLY A 95 1.52 -4.05 2.80
N VAL A 96 2.44 -4.41 1.91
CA VAL A 96 2.19 -4.56 0.47
C VAL A 96 2.79 -5.87 0.00
N THR A 97 1.95 -6.77 -0.51
CA THR A 97 2.34 -8.12 -0.94
C THR A 97 1.90 -8.37 -2.38
N GLN A 98 2.21 -9.55 -2.92
CA GLN A 98 1.65 -10.07 -4.17
C GLN A 98 0.10 -10.05 -4.24
N ARG A 99 -0.59 -9.99 -3.09
CA ARG A 99 -2.06 -9.89 -3.04
C ARG A 99 -2.55 -8.46 -3.18
N SER A 100 -1.67 -7.48 -3.01
CA SER A 100 -1.94 -6.06 -3.22
C SER A 100 -1.83 -5.73 -4.72
N ILE A 101 -2.49 -4.65 -5.13
CA ILE A 101 -2.42 -4.10 -6.48
C ILE A 101 -1.55 -2.86 -6.39
N VAL A 102 -0.44 -2.85 -7.13
CA VAL A 102 0.49 -1.73 -7.22
C VAL A 102 0.64 -1.34 -8.68
N ILE A 103 0.25 -0.11 -9.02
CA ILE A 103 0.27 0.39 -10.39
C ILE A 103 1.01 1.73 -10.37
N GLU A 104 1.96 1.92 -11.28
CA GLU A 104 2.62 3.22 -11.43
C GLU A 104 1.59 4.30 -11.76
N TRP A 105 1.70 5.43 -11.07
CA TRP A 105 0.73 6.49 -11.14
C TRP A 105 0.65 7.11 -12.55
N ARG A 106 -0.56 7.52 -12.90
CA ARG A 106 -0.95 8.27 -14.10
C ARG A 106 -2.12 9.14 -13.69
N ASP A 107 -2.19 10.37 -14.20
CA ASP A 107 -3.17 11.36 -13.73
C ASP A 107 -4.63 10.91 -13.91
N GLU A 108 -4.91 10.11 -14.95
CA GLU A 108 -6.23 9.53 -15.19
C GLU A 108 -6.73 8.63 -14.04
N TRP A 109 -5.82 8.09 -13.21
CA TRP A 109 -6.19 7.26 -12.08
C TRP A 109 -6.93 8.04 -11.01
N ASP A 110 -6.68 9.35 -10.82
CA ASP A 110 -7.41 10.15 -9.81
C ASP A 110 -8.91 10.16 -10.11
N GLN A 111 -9.28 10.50 -11.35
CA GLN A 111 -10.68 10.53 -11.77
C GLN A 111 -11.32 9.13 -11.72
N ARG A 112 -10.58 8.07 -12.09
CA ARG A 112 -11.04 6.68 -11.97
C ARG A 112 -11.28 6.29 -10.51
N MET A 113 -10.35 6.59 -9.61
CA MET A 113 -10.46 6.27 -8.19
C MET A 113 -11.60 7.03 -7.52
N ARG A 114 -11.82 8.31 -7.85
CA ARG A 114 -13.00 9.07 -7.41
C ARG A 114 -14.31 8.42 -7.85
N ARG A 115 -14.38 7.94 -9.09
CA ARG A 115 -15.56 7.20 -9.59
C ARG A 115 -15.77 5.88 -8.83
N PHE A 116 -14.71 5.12 -8.59
CA PHE A 116 -14.79 3.88 -7.81
C PHE A 116 -15.22 4.14 -6.37
N ARG A 117 -14.70 5.17 -5.71
CA ARG A 117 -15.13 5.59 -4.36
C ARG A 117 -16.62 5.89 -4.30
N ARG A 118 -17.16 6.64 -5.27
CA ARG A 118 -18.62 6.93 -5.33
C ARG A 118 -19.44 5.66 -5.51
N ARG A 119 -19.05 4.79 -6.45
CA ARG A 119 -19.73 3.50 -6.71
C ARG A 119 -19.64 2.54 -5.53
N ALA A 120 -18.60 2.66 -4.71
CA ALA A 120 -18.37 1.77 -3.58
C ALA A 120 -19.39 1.90 -2.45
N ARG A 121 -20.18 2.98 -2.42
CA ARG A 121 -21.35 3.10 -1.54
C ARG A 121 -22.41 2.01 -1.79
N LYS A 122 -22.35 1.37 -2.96
CA LYS A 122 -23.23 0.25 -3.36
C LYS A 122 -22.49 -1.09 -3.34
N CYS A 123 -21.28 -1.17 -2.78
CA CYS A 123 -20.66 -2.48 -2.52
C CYS A 123 -21.56 -3.22 -1.54
N LYS A 124 -21.97 -4.43 -1.92
CA LYS A 124 -22.56 -5.39 -0.99
C LYS A 124 -21.44 -6.12 -0.27
#